data_AF-A0A919PEQ6-F1
#
_entry.id   AF-A0A919PEQ6-F1
#
_cell.length_a   1.000
_cell.length_b   1.000
_cell.length_c   1.000
_cell.angle_alpha   90.00
_cell.angle_beta   90.00
_cell.angle_gamma   90.00
#
_symmetry.space_group_name_H-M   'P 1'
#
loop_
_entity.id
_entity.type
_entity.pdbx_description
1 polymer ?
#
loop_
_entity_poly.entity_id
_entity_poly.type
_entity_poly.pdbx_seq_one_letter_code
_entity_poly.pdbx_strand_id
1 'polypeptide(L)'
;MRRSSARTRPASNPQYLELVVLGRLSTRSHAEPVRRFYQLRCSRYAAGVETISATLAHGADDGWTIDVPKVGQATVADPRLADFECRQLLQRKLGIDWFTAEELDVRLVNGAGAPLYVFDLLCTGPVESGRVAALAAAPPDGCRFADLGGMPALRCVRSGPSRLAAVAALVAQLRDEHGIEADDLGFEQLWEWAGSLEQRERMVAHLLLMATHRARLIGLSTDDVVAFVHTTMG
;
A
#
# COMPACT_ATOMS: atom_id res chain seq x y z
N MET A 1 -52.27 -1.76 23.16
CA MET A 1 -51.50 -2.18 21.95
C MET A 1 -50.12 -1.50 21.97
N ARG A 2 -49.21 -1.84 21.04
CA ARG A 2 -47.78 -1.47 21.12
C ARG A 2 -47.49 -0.03 20.70
N ARG A 3 -46.38 0.52 21.23
CA ARG A 3 -45.82 1.83 20.84
C ARG A 3 -45.20 1.77 19.43
N SER A 4 -45.19 2.89 18.74
CA SER A 4 -44.17 3.21 17.72
C SER A 4 -43.46 4.48 18.16
N SER A 5 -42.15 4.39 18.41
CA SER A 5 -41.28 5.53 18.69
C SER A 5 -40.26 5.64 17.58
N ALA A 6 -40.21 6.78 16.89
CA ALA A 6 -39.18 7.04 15.89
C ALA A 6 -37.78 6.89 16.51
N ARG A 7 -36.96 5.97 15.96
CA ARG A 7 -35.55 5.88 16.32
C ARG A 7 -34.76 6.89 15.49
N THR A 8 -34.48 8.05 16.08
CA THR A 8 -33.40 8.91 15.60
C THR A 8 -32.09 8.11 15.63
N ARG A 9 -31.44 7.95 14.48
CA ARG A 9 -30.13 7.31 14.39
C ARG A 9 -29.06 8.34 14.82
N PRO A 10 -28.24 8.07 15.85
CA PRO A 10 -27.21 9.01 16.26
C PRO A 10 -26.15 9.14 15.17
N ALA A 11 -25.57 10.35 15.05
CA ALA A 11 -24.46 10.59 14.14
C ALA A 11 -23.19 9.87 14.64
N SER A 12 -22.59 9.06 13.78
CA SER A 12 -21.33 8.36 14.05
C SER A 12 -20.15 9.27 13.72
N ASN A 13 -19.56 9.91 14.73
CA ASN A 13 -18.25 10.53 14.59
C ASN A 13 -17.21 9.45 14.23
N PRO A 14 -16.33 9.67 13.24
CA PRO A 14 -15.18 8.79 13.01
C PRO A 14 -14.22 8.85 14.21
N GLN A 15 -13.60 7.72 14.53
CA GLN A 15 -12.56 7.59 15.55
C GLN A 15 -11.27 7.09 14.91
N TYR A 16 -10.12 7.52 15.42
CA TYR A 16 -8.84 7.50 14.71
C TYR A 16 -7.83 6.53 15.33
N LEU A 17 -6.88 6.04 14.52
CA LEU A 17 -5.77 5.16 14.92
C LEU A 17 -4.43 5.68 14.35
N GLU A 18 -3.36 5.60 15.15
CA GLU A 18 -2.03 6.15 14.87
C GLU A 18 -0.89 5.19 15.30
N LEU A 19 0.28 5.28 14.65
CA LEU A 19 1.33 4.26 14.68
C LEU A 19 2.75 4.84 14.85
N VAL A 20 3.70 4.10 15.45
CA VAL A 20 5.07 4.57 15.82
C VAL A 20 6.12 3.43 15.82
N VAL A 21 7.36 3.76 15.40
CA VAL A 21 8.70 3.08 15.49
C VAL A 21 9.73 4.24 15.63
N LEU A 22 11.02 4.24 16.02
CA LEU A 22 12.10 3.32 16.43
C LEU A 22 13.31 3.04 15.47
N GLY A 23 13.41 3.70 14.29
CA GLY A 23 14.62 3.78 13.42
C GLY A 23 15.19 2.46 12.82
N ARG A 24 16.18 2.44 11.90
CA ARG A 24 16.67 3.42 10.89
C ARG A 24 17.33 2.63 9.72
N LEU A 25 17.26 3.12 8.48
CA LEU A 25 17.97 2.54 7.32
C LEU A 25 19.39 3.13 7.15
N SER A 26 20.29 2.39 6.51
CA SER A 26 21.57 2.88 5.97
C SER A 26 22.05 2.01 4.81
N THR A 27 22.30 2.62 3.65
CA THR A 27 22.88 1.98 2.46
C THR A 27 24.39 2.20 2.41
N ARG A 28 25.20 1.20 2.82
CA ARG A 28 26.62 1.06 2.41
C ARG A 28 27.27 -0.25 2.91
N SER A 29 28.00 -0.90 2.00
CA SER A 29 28.95 -1.99 2.21
C SER A 29 28.40 -3.36 2.65
N HIS A 30 29.17 -4.41 2.31
CA HIS A 30 28.89 -5.82 2.60
C HIS A 30 29.11 -6.18 4.08
N ALA A 31 28.28 -7.08 4.63
CA ALA A 31 28.73 -8.28 5.37
C ALA A 31 27.55 -9.14 5.90
N GLU A 32 26.42 -8.54 6.30
CA GLU A 32 25.33 -9.23 7.00
C GLU A 32 23.97 -9.14 6.27
N PRO A 33 23.07 -10.14 6.42
CA PRO A 33 21.72 -10.08 5.89
C PRO A 33 20.88 -9.02 6.62
N VAL A 34 20.39 -8.03 5.86
CA VAL A 34 19.72 -6.83 6.40
C VAL A 34 18.36 -7.19 7.01
N ARG A 35 18.33 -7.41 8.33
CA ARG A 35 17.09 -7.52 9.11
C ARG A 35 16.38 -6.16 9.12
N ARG A 36 15.39 -6.01 8.24
CA ARG A 36 14.44 -4.88 8.26
C ARG A 36 13.36 -5.20 9.29
N PHE A 37 12.98 -4.22 10.10
CA PHE A 37 11.93 -4.35 11.11
C PHE A 37 10.82 -3.35 10.82
N TYR A 38 9.57 -3.79 10.81
CA TYR A 38 8.41 -2.90 10.72
C TYR A 38 7.39 -3.24 11.80
N GLN A 39 6.81 -2.22 12.42
CA GLN A 39 5.78 -2.39 13.44
C GLN A 39 4.40 -2.30 12.80
N LEU A 40 3.55 -3.32 12.98
CA LEU A 40 2.12 -3.25 12.66
C LEU A 40 1.35 -3.03 13.95
N ARG A 41 0.31 -2.18 13.93
CA ARG A 41 -0.62 -2.01 15.06
C ARG A 41 -2.03 -2.46 14.72
N CYS A 42 -2.75 -2.93 15.75
CA CYS A 42 -4.15 -3.34 15.71
C CYS A 42 -4.83 -2.95 17.04
N SER A 43 -6.14 -2.66 17.00
CA SER A 43 -7.00 -2.35 18.17
C SER A 43 -8.42 -2.92 18.02
N ARG A 44 -9.10 -3.23 19.15
CA ARG A 44 -10.42 -3.92 19.16
C ARG A 44 -11.57 -3.00 19.59
N TYR A 45 -12.65 -2.98 18.81
CA TYR A 45 -13.79 -2.05 18.96
C TYR A 45 -14.70 -2.21 20.20
N ALA A 46 -14.56 -3.29 20.99
CA ALA A 46 -15.56 -3.66 22.00
C ALA A 46 -15.06 -3.75 23.46
N ALA A 47 -13.75 -3.70 23.72
CA ALA A 47 -13.19 -3.98 25.05
C ALA A 47 -11.82 -3.31 25.30
N GLY A 48 -11.75 -2.00 25.10
CA GLY A 48 -10.53 -1.20 25.30
C GLY A 48 -9.57 -1.23 24.11
N VAL A 49 -8.86 -0.11 23.93
CA VAL A 49 -7.90 0.09 22.82
C VAL A 49 -6.53 -0.49 23.22
N GLU A 50 -6.43 -1.82 23.32
CA GLU A 50 -5.11 -2.48 23.38
C GLU A 50 -4.42 -2.34 22.01
N THR A 51 -3.17 -1.87 22.02
CA THR A 51 -2.36 -1.66 20.81
C THR A 51 -1.36 -2.80 20.66
N ILE A 52 -1.73 -3.84 19.91
CA ILE A 52 -0.85 -4.99 19.65
C ILE A 52 0.19 -4.58 18.61
N SER A 53 1.48 -4.75 18.90
CA SER A 53 2.59 -4.30 18.04
C SER A 53 3.38 -5.49 17.46
N ALA A 54 3.19 -5.79 16.18
CA ALA A 54 3.82 -6.93 15.50
C ALA A 54 5.07 -6.53 14.69
N THR A 55 6.06 -7.42 14.58
CA THR A 55 7.30 -7.23 13.82
C THR A 55 7.23 -7.97 12.47
N LEU A 56 7.29 -7.27 11.35
CA LEU A 56 7.60 -7.89 10.04
C LEU A 56 9.12 -7.85 9.79
N ALA A 57 9.69 -8.99 9.39
CA ALA A 57 11.11 -9.17 9.09
C ALA A 57 11.34 -9.95 7.78
N HIS A 58 12.53 -9.78 7.18
CA HIS A 58 13.00 -10.58 6.04
C HIS A 58 13.89 -11.73 6.54
N GLY A 59 13.66 -12.94 6.03
CA GLY A 59 14.48 -14.11 6.29
C GLY A 59 15.77 -14.14 5.45
N ALA A 60 16.50 -15.26 5.56
CA ALA A 60 17.62 -15.56 4.68
C ALA A 60 17.14 -16.16 3.33
N ASP A 61 16.04 -16.90 3.36
CA ASP A 61 15.50 -17.69 2.23
C ASP A 61 14.48 -16.91 1.38
N ASP A 62 14.69 -15.60 1.21
CA ASP A 62 13.82 -14.60 0.53
C ASP A 62 12.35 -14.48 1.00
N GLY A 63 11.91 -15.33 1.93
CA GLY A 63 10.60 -15.23 2.60
C GLY A 63 10.57 -14.15 3.70
N TRP A 64 9.41 -13.56 3.92
CA TRP A 64 9.18 -12.66 5.06
C TRP A 64 8.57 -13.43 6.24
N THR A 65 8.64 -12.87 7.45
CA THR A 65 7.99 -13.42 8.65
C THR A 65 7.38 -12.30 9.46
N ILE A 66 6.13 -12.46 9.88
CA ILE A 66 5.48 -11.59 10.85
C ILE A 66 5.44 -12.28 12.22
N ASP A 67 5.92 -11.58 13.24
CA ASP A 67 5.86 -11.97 14.65
C ASP A 67 4.89 -11.04 15.39
N VAL A 68 3.79 -11.59 15.90
CA VAL A 68 2.79 -10.84 16.66
C VAL A 68 2.94 -11.25 18.14
N PRO A 69 3.50 -10.40 19.03
CA PRO A 69 3.83 -10.77 20.40
C PRO A 69 2.65 -11.31 21.19
N LYS A 70 2.87 -12.42 21.91
CA LYS A 70 1.85 -13.21 22.64
C LYS A 70 0.75 -13.85 21.76
N VAL A 71 0.72 -13.58 20.46
CA VAL A 71 -0.27 -14.06 19.48
C VAL A 71 0.30 -15.24 18.69
N GLY A 72 1.43 -15.06 18.00
CA GLY A 72 2.09 -16.10 17.19
C GLY A 72 2.90 -15.53 16.01
N GLN A 73 3.49 -16.42 15.22
CA GLN A 73 4.26 -16.09 14.00
C GLN A 73 3.60 -16.67 12.75
N ALA A 74 3.81 -16.02 11.60
CA ALA A 74 3.45 -16.54 10.28
C ALA A 74 4.51 -16.18 9.23
N THR A 75 4.75 -17.09 8.28
CA THR A 75 5.53 -16.80 7.08
C THR A 75 4.68 -15.96 6.11
N VAL A 76 5.28 -14.92 5.53
CA VAL A 76 4.62 -13.99 4.62
C VAL A 76 5.34 -14.08 3.27
N ALA A 77 4.64 -14.46 2.20
CA ALA A 77 5.25 -14.63 0.88
C ALA A 77 5.58 -13.30 0.19
N ASP A 78 4.77 -12.26 0.43
CA ASP A 78 4.95 -10.92 -0.13
C ASP A 78 4.58 -9.88 0.94
N PRO A 79 5.37 -8.82 1.18
CA PRO A 79 5.11 -7.86 2.25
C PRO A 79 3.82 -7.06 2.05
N ARG A 80 3.20 -7.10 0.86
CA ARG A 80 1.84 -6.57 0.60
C ARG A 80 0.72 -7.40 1.27
N LEU A 81 1.03 -8.60 1.76
CA LEU A 81 0.11 -9.50 2.48
C LEU A 81 0.34 -9.50 4.00
N ALA A 82 1.24 -8.66 4.51
CA ALA A 82 1.61 -8.66 5.92
C ALA A 82 0.46 -8.21 6.85
N ASP A 83 -0.47 -7.38 6.35
CA ASP A 83 -1.70 -7.00 7.03
C ASP A 83 -2.71 -8.15 7.08
N PHE A 84 -2.90 -8.87 5.96
CA PHE A 84 -3.76 -10.04 5.86
C PHE A 84 -3.31 -11.18 6.79
N GLU A 85 -2.01 -11.51 6.82
CA GLU A 85 -1.49 -12.52 7.75
C GLU A 85 -1.52 -12.06 9.22
N CYS A 86 -1.37 -10.75 9.48
CA CYS A 86 -1.60 -10.18 10.81
C CYS A 86 -3.07 -10.36 11.23
N ARG A 87 -4.03 -10.00 10.36
CA ARG A 87 -5.47 -10.19 10.57
C ARG A 87 -5.81 -11.66 10.85
N GLN A 88 -5.27 -12.60 10.08
CA GLN A 88 -5.45 -14.03 10.33
C GLN A 88 -4.89 -14.50 11.69
N LEU A 89 -3.68 -14.09 12.06
CA LEU A 89 -3.09 -14.42 13.36
C LEU A 89 -3.94 -13.88 14.53
N LEU A 90 -4.39 -12.63 14.40
CA LEU A 90 -5.24 -11.97 15.39
C LEU A 90 -6.64 -12.60 15.45
N GLN A 91 -7.24 -12.94 14.31
CA GLN A 91 -8.52 -13.65 14.21
C GLN A 91 -8.48 -14.96 15.01
N ARG A 92 -7.49 -15.82 14.71
CA ARG A 92 -7.28 -17.12 15.37
C ARG A 92 -7.08 -16.96 16.89
N LYS A 93 -6.38 -15.91 17.32
CA LYS A 93 -6.07 -15.67 18.75
C LYS A 93 -7.23 -15.05 19.53
N LEU A 94 -7.99 -14.14 18.92
CA LEU A 94 -9.06 -13.38 19.57
C LEU A 94 -10.42 -14.08 19.52
N GLY A 95 -10.55 -15.16 18.73
CA GLY A 95 -11.78 -15.92 18.56
C GLY A 95 -12.88 -15.14 17.85
N ILE A 96 -12.50 -14.23 16.95
CA ILE A 96 -13.42 -13.37 16.19
C ILE A 96 -13.71 -13.98 14.80
N ASP A 97 -14.85 -13.64 14.23
CA ASP A 97 -15.18 -13.98 12.85
C ASP A 97 -14.35 -13.16 11.83
N TRP A 98 -14.50 -13.48 10.54
CA TRP A 98 -13.70 -12.85 9.49
C TRP A 98 -14.13 -11.41 9.18
N PHE A 99 -15.41 -11.04 9.30
CA PHE A 99 -15.84 -9.65 9.09
C PHE A 99 -15.21 -8.75 10.18
N THR A 100 -15.29 -9.18 11.45
CA THR A 100 -14.64 -8.49 12.57
C THR A 100 -13.10 -8.42 12.40
N ALA A 101 -12.49 -9.37 11.69
CA ALA A 101 -11.06 -9.33 11.36
C ALA A 101 -10.72 -8.34 10.22
N GLU A 102 -11.60 -8.19 9.23
CA GLU A 102 -11.46 -7.19 8.15
C GLU A 102 -11.68 -5.74 8.63
N GLU A 103 -12.41 -5.55 9.74
CA GLU A 103 -12.54 -4.26 10.44
C GLU A 103 -11.28 -3.85 11.23
N LEU A 104 -10.29 -4.73 11.39
CA LEU A 104 -9.04 -4.40 12.08
C LEU A 104 -8.16 -3.52 11.20
N ASP A 105 -8.13 -2.21 11.47
CA ASP A 105 -7.18 -1.28 10.85
C ASP A 105 -5.74 -1.69 11.21
N VAL A 106 -5.04 -2.23 10.20
CA VAL A 106 -3.66 -2.72 10.29
C VAL A 106 -2.84 -1.98 9.26
N ARG A 107 -1.84 -1.22 9.73
CA ARG A 107 -0.96 -0.42 8.88
C ARG A 107 0.51 -0.73 9.16
N LEU A 108 1.34 -0.61 8.13
CA LEU A 108 2.80 -0.64 8.23
C LEU A 108 3.31 0.77 8.58
N VAL A 109 4.35 0.88 9.41
CA VAL A 109 5.00 2.18 9.72
C VAL A 109 6.53 2.14 9.67
N ASN A 110 7.09 3.33 9.40
CA ASN A 110 8.52 3.58 9.38
C ASN A 110 9.07 3.88 10.78
N GLY A 111 10.40 4.02 10.85
CA GLY A 111 11.22 4.37 12.01
C GLY A 111 10.91 5.66 12.79
N ALA A 112 9.81 6.37 12.48
CA ALA A 112 9.29 7.50 13.25
C ALA A 112 7.75 7.42 13.48
N GLY A 113 7.05 6.47 12.87
CA GLY A 113 5.58 6.38 12.88
C GLY A 113 4.86 6.92 11.65
N ALA A 114 5.58 7.45 10.66
CA ALA A 114 4.94 7.77 9.39
C ALA A 114 4.48 6.46 8.71
N PRO A 115 3.23 6.41 8.17
CA PRO A 115 2.75 5.28 7.40
C PRO A 115 3.73 4.85 6.31
N LEU A 116 3.88 3.54 6.12
CA LEU A 116 4.55 2.96 4.97
C LEU A 116 3.54 2.30 4.04
N TYR A 117 3.74 2.53 2.76
CA TYR A 117 2.93 1.96 1.70
C TYR A 117 3.81 1.02 0.89
N VAL A 118 3.49 -0.27 0.95
CA VAL A 118 4.04 -1.29 0.06
C VAL A 118 3.21 -1.30 -1.21
N PHE A 119 3.86 -1.17 -2.36
CA PHE A 119 3.23 -1.28 -3.68
C PHE A 119 4.26 -1.69 -4.73
N ASP A 120 3.78 -2.33 -5.79
CA ASP A 120 4.53 -2.49 -7.04
C ASP A 120 4.09 -1.38 -8.01
N LEU A 121 4.97 -0.99 -8.92
CA LEU A 121 4.69 0.00 -9.98
C LEU A 121 5.45 -0.44 -11.25
N LEU A 122 4.71 -0.71 -12.33
CA LEU A 122 5.26 -1.18 -13.61
C LEU A 122 5.68 0.01 -14.47
N CYS A 123 6.82 -0.12 -15.14
CA CYS A 123 7.34 0.86 -16.11
C CYS A 123 6.92 0.41 -17.52
N THR A 124 5.67 0.73 -17.84
CA THR A 124 4.88 0.22 -18.98
C THR A 124 5.08 1.00 -20.29
N GLY A 125 5.53 2.25 -20.21
CA GLY A 125 5.77 3.10 -21.36
C GLY A 125 6.92 2.59 -22.27
N PRO A 126 7.19 3.26 -23.40
CA PRO A 126 8.26 2.89 -24.33
C PRO A 126 9.65 3.26 -23.75
N VAL A 127 10.09 2.55 -22.71
CA VAL A 127 11.35 2.84 -22.02
C VAL A 127 12.55 2.34 -22.81
N GLU A 128 13.46 3.24 -23.18
CA GLU A 128 14.76 2.90 -23.75
C GLU A 128 15.54 1.98 -22.79
N SER A 129 16.15 0.91 -23.31
CA SER A 129 16.85 -0.09 -22.48
C SER A 129 17.96 0.50 -21.60
N GLY A 130 18.59 1.60 -22.03
CA GLY A 130 19.54 2.37 -21.21
C GLY A 130 18.91 3.02 -19.98
N ARG A 131 17.66 3.50 -20.05
CA ARG A 131 16.93 4.06 -18.89
C ARG A 131 16.50 2.97 -17.93
N VAL A 132 16.04 1.81 -18.45
CA VAL A 132 15.75 0.63 -17.61
C VAL A 132 17.00 0.18 -16.86
N ALA A 133 18.16 0.10 -17.55
CA ALA A 133 19.43 -0.26 -16.92
C ALA A 133 19.89 0.77 -15.87
N ALA A 134 19.70 2.07 -16.11
CA ALA A 134 19.99 3.11 -15.14
C ALA A 134 19.08 3.01 -13.89
N LEU A 135 17.77 2.78 -14.08
CA LEU A 135 16.82 2.57 -12.99
C LEU A 135 17.12 1.31 -12.18
N ALA A 136 17.57 0.23 -12.84
CA ALA A 136 17.97 -1.00 -12.18
C ALA A 136 19.27 -0.84 -11.36
N ALA A 137 20.21 -0.01 -11.83
CA ALA A 137 21.45 0.30 -11.12
C ALA A 137 21.27 1.30 -9.96
N ALA A 138 20.32 2.23 -10.08
CA ALA A 138 20.04 3.28 -9.10
C ALA A 138 18.52 3.54 -8.96
N PRO A 139 17.77 2.65 -8.29
CA PRO A 139 16.33 2.83 -8.06
C PRO A 139 16.05 3.93 -7.01
N PRO A 140 14.91 4.65 -7.10
CA PRO A 140 14.49 5.66 -6.14
C PRO A 140 14.45 5.18 -4.68
N ASP A 141 14.67 6.11 -3.75
CA ASP A 141 14.69 5.84 -2.31
C ASP A 141 13.40 5.18 -1.82
N GLY A 142 13.56 4.01 -1.18
CA GLY A 142 12.49 3.14 -0.71
C GLY A 142 12.08 2.04 -1.71
N CYS A 143 12.61 2.02 -2.93
CA CYS A 143 12.28 1.04 -3.96
C CYS A 143 13.44 0.06 -4.26
N ARG A 144 13.09 -1.11 -4.82
CA ARG A 144 14.01 -2.02 -5.52
C ARG A 144 13.49 -2.27 -6.93
N PHE A 145 14.39 -2.41 -7.91
CA PHE A 145 14.02 -2.89 -9.23
C PHE A 145 13.54 -4.35 -9.16
N ALA A 146 12.60 -4.71 -10.02
CA ALA A 146 12.02 -6.05 -10.14
C ALA A 146 11.64 -6.35 -11.59
N ASP A 147 11.64 -7.64 -11.93
CA ASP A 147 10.91 -8.18 -13.08
C ASP A 147 9.56 -8.70 -12.56
N LEU A 148 8.46 -8.25 -13.16
CA LEU A 148 7.12 -8.73 -12.87
C LEU A 148 6.47 -9.30 -14.15
N GLY A 149 6.83 -10.53 -14.49
CA GLY A 149 6.25 -11.26 -15.62
C GLY A 149 6.86 -10.87 -16.98
N GLY A 150 8.13 -10.49 -16.99
CA GLY A 150 8.85 -9.94 -18.15
C GLY A 150 8.76 -8.41 -18.25
N MET A 151 8.02 -7.75 -17.36
CA MET A 151 7.88 -6.30 -17.33
C MET A 151 8.84 -5.65 -16.31
N PRO A 152 9.59 -4.60 -16.69
CA PRO A 152 10.34 -3.77 -15.75
C PRO A 152 9.41 -3.12 -14.71
N ALA A 153 9.75 -3.23 -13.44
CA ALA A 153 8.96 -2.66 -12.35
C ALA A 153 9.83 -2.21 -11.17
N LEU A 154 9.23 -1.42 -10.29
CA LEU A 154 9.73 -1.16 -8.95
C LEU A 154 8.83 -1.81 -7.90
N ARG A 155 9.42 -2.54 -6.95
CA ARG A 155 8.76 -2.88 -5.67
C ARG A 155 9.18 -1.89 -4.61
N CYS A 156 8.23 -1.15 -4.07
CA CYS A 156 8.47 0.01 -3.23
C CYS A 156 7.89 -0.14 -1.82
N VAL A 157 8.57 0.47 -0.85
CA VAL A 157 8.14 0.67 0.54
C VAL A 157 8.41 2.14 0.88
N ARG A 158 7.51 3.04 0.47
CA ARG A 158 7.64 4.50 0.66
C ARG A 158 6.71 5.03 1.75
N SER A 159 7.13 6.07 2.45
CA SER A 159 6.29 6.86 3.36
C SER A 159 5.67 8.07 2.67
N GLY A 160 4.50 8.50 3.13
CA GLY A 160 3.84 9.72 2.66
C GLY A 160 2.61 10.06 3.51
N PRO A 161 1.90 11.16 3.23
CA PRO A 161 0.66 11.50 3.92
C PRO A 161 -0.52 10.57 3.54
N SER A 162 -0.47 9.97 2.35
CA SER A 162 -1.43 8.95 1.88
C SER A 162 -0.75 7.99 0.90
N ARG A 163 -1.36 6.82 0.64
CA ARG A 163 -0.87 5.87 -0.37
C ARG A 163 -0.83 6.52 -1.76
N LEU A 164 -1.86 7.30 -2.10
CA LEU A 164 -1.92 8.07 -3.36
C LEU A 164 -0.75 9.05 -3.48
N ALA A 165 -0.46 9.83 -2.44
CA ALA A 165 0.66 10.77 -2.45
C ALA A 165 2.02 10.05 -2.60
N ALA A 166 2.20 8.89 -1.94
CA ALA A 166 3.43 8.10 -2.04
C ALA A 166 3.65 7.46 -3.42
N VAL A 167 2.57 7.06 -4.11
CA VAL A 167 2.58 6.60 -5.50
C VAL A 167 2.83 7.77 -6.46
N ALA A 168 2.07 8.86 -6.34
CA ALA A 168 2.17 10.00 -7.23
C ALA A 168 3.55 10.67 -7.19
N ALA A 169 4.14 10.81 -5.99
CA ALA A 169 5.50 11.29 -5.82
C ALA A 169 6.56 10.38 -6.46
N LEU A 170 6.29 9.06 -6.60
CA LEU A 170 7.19 8.16 -7.34
C LEU A 170 6.99 8.28 -8.86
N VAL A 171 5.74 8.39 -9.34
CA VAL A 171 5.46 8.57 -10.78
C VAL A 171 6.06 9.89 -11.29
N ALA A 172 5.89 10.98 -10.53
CA ALA A 172 6.55 12.26 -10.82
C ALA A 172 8.08 12.12 -10.81
N GLN A 173 8.66 11.46 -9.80
CA GLN A 173 10.11 11.23 -9.74
C GLN A 173 10.64 10.41 -10.93
N LEU A 174 9.92 9.36 -11.36
CA LEU A 174 10.30 8.56 -12.52
C LEU A 174 10.25 9.36 -13.82
N ARG A 175 9.22 10.18 -14.01
CA ARG A 175 9.09 11.09 -15.15
C ARG A 175 10.21 12.12 -15.16
N ASP A 176 10.44 12.80 -14.04
CA ASP A 176 11.26 14.01 -13.96
C ASP A 176 12.77 13.73 -13.77
N GLU A 177 13.14 12.68 -13.01
CA GLU A 177 14.54 12.33 -12.74
C GLU A 177 15.08 11.20 -13.64
N HIS A 178 14.22 10.26 -14.07
CA HIS A 178 14.63 9.09 -14.86
C HIS A 178 14.14 9.10 -16.32
N GLY A 179 13.18 9.96 -16.67
CA GLY A 179 12.53 9.96 -17.98
C GLY A 179 11.79 8.65 -18.27
N ILE A 180 11.09 8.10 -17.26
CA ILE A 180 10.37 6.83 -17.31
C ILE A 180 8.89 7.07 -16.98
N GLU A 181 8.01 6.60 -17.86
CA GLU A 181 6.56 6.57 -17.64
C GLU A 181 6.16 5.29 -16.89
N ALA A 182 5.23 5.42 -15.95
CA ALA A 182 4.72 4.33 -15.14
C ALA A 182 3.25 4.60 -14.75
N ASP A 183 2.33 3.73 -15.19
CA ASP A 183 0.87 3.92 -15.08
C ASP A 183 0.12 2.79 -14.36
N ASP A 184 0.69 1.59 -14.26
CA ASP A 184 0.05 0.41 -13.65
C ASP A 184 0.72 -0.02 -12.33
N LEU A 185 -0.11 -0.37 -11.33
CA LEU A 185 0.31 -0.92 -10.04
C LEU A 185 0.34 -2.46 -10.02
N GLY A 186 0.18 -3.09 -11.19
CA GLY A 186 0.19 -4.53 -11.42
C GLY A 186 -1.21 -5.17 -11.37
N PHE A 187 -2.23 -4.44 -11.84
CA PHE A 187 -3.63 -4.90 -11.80
C PHE A 187 -4.25 -5.12 -13.19
N GLU A 188 -3.82 -4.38 -14.21
CA GLU A 188 -4.57 -4.25 -15.47
C GLU A 188 -4.00 -5.09 -16.62
N GLN A 189 -4.79 -5.28 -17.67
CA GLN A 189 -4.41 -6.06 -18.85
C GLN A 189 -4.08 -5.11 -20.03
N LEU A 190 -2.79 -4.91 -20.30
CA LEU A 190 -2.29 -3.91 -21.27
C LEU A 190 -2.86 -4.05 -22.70
N TRP A 191 -3.39 -5.20 -23.09
CA TRP A 191 -4.05 -5.39 -24.39
C TRP A 191 -5.44 -4.75 -24.51
N GLU A 192 -6.09 -4.38 -23.40
CA GLU A 192 -7.41 -3.73 -23.42
C GLU A 192 -7.37 -2.31 -24.00
N TRP A 193 -6.18 -1.69 -24.07
CA TRP A 193 -5.96 -0.32 -24.55
C TRP A 193 -5.95 -0.17 -26.08
N ALA A 194 -6.10 -1.28 -26.82
CA ALA A 194 -6.17 -1.30 -28.28
C ALA A 194 -7.54 -0.83 -28.81
N GLY A 195 -7.54 0.10 -29.77
CA GLY A 195 -8.78 0.58 -30.41
C GLY A 195 -8.61 1.90 -31.17
N SER A 196 -9.73 2.46 -31.63
CA SER A 196 -9.82 3.83 -32.16
C SER A 196 -9.56 4.88 -31.07
N LEU A 197 -9.42 6.15 -31.46
CA LEU A 197 -9.31 7.25 -30.48
C LEU A 197 -10.54 7.31 -29.57
N GLU A 198 -11.74 7.28 -30.14
CA GLU A 198 -13.01 7.27 -29.40
C GLU A 198 -13.10 6.11 -28.38
N GLN A 199 -12.62 4.92 -28.74
CA GLN A 199 -12.59 3.78 -27.83
C GLN A 199 -11.66 4.01 -26.63
N ARG A 200 -10.48 4.62 -26.85
CA ARG A 200 -9.54 4.96 -25.77
C ARG A 200 -10.04 6.12 -24.90
N GLU A 201 -10.65 7.14 -25.49
CA GLU A 201 -11.30 8.24 -24.75
C GLU A 201 -12.42 7.72 -23.84
N ARG A 202 -13.25 6.80 -24.35
CA ARG A 202 -14.29 6.11 -23.57
C ARG A 202 -13.70 5.24 -22.46
N MET A 203 -12.54 4.60 -22.67
CA MET A 203 -11.83 3.84 -21.64
C MET A 203 -11.39 4.75 -20.50
N VAL A 204 -10.69 5.86 -20.81
CA VAL A 204 -10.23 6.83 -19.80
C VAL A 204 -11.41 7.43 -19.03
N ALA A 205 -12.50 7.79 -19.70
CA ALA A 205 -13.72 8.26 -19.05
C ALA A 205 -14.33 7.20 -18.11
N HIS A 206 -14.33 5.92 -18.49
CA HIS A 206 -14.82 4.83 -17.65
C HIS A 206 -13.94 4.63 -16.40
N LEU A 207 -12.62 4.61 -16.57
CA LEU A 207 -11.66 4.47 -15.46
C LEU A 207 -11.78 5.63 -14.46
N LEU A 208 -11.91 6.88 -14.93
CA LEU A 208 -12.14 8.06 -14.08
C LEU A 208 -13.48 8.00 -13.33
N LEU A 209 -14.55 7.51 -13.96
CA LEU A 209 -15.84 7.29 -13.29
C LEU A 209 -15.75 6.17 -12.23
N MET A 210 -15.04 5.07 -12.52
CA MET A 210 -14.79 4.02 -11.54
C MET A 210 -13.95 4.50 -10.37
N ALA A 211 -12.86 5.22 -10.63
CA ALA A 211 -11.95 5.75 -9.63
C ALA A 211 -12.67 6.75 -8.71
N THR A 212 -13.39 7.74 -9.26
CA THR A 212 -14.12 8.75 -8.46
C THR A 212 -15.34 8.16 -7.73
N HIS A 213 -15.90 7.04 -8.19
CA HIS A 213 -16.89 6.29 -7.42
C HIS A 213 -16.24 5.54 -6.24
N ARG A 214 -15.21 4.73 -6.49
CA ARG A 214 -14.51 3.93 -5.47
C ARG A 214 -13.83 4.80 -4.41
N ALA A 215 -13.20 5.91 -4.80
CA ALA A 215 -12.54 6.86 -3.91
C ALA A 215 -13.49 7.36 -2.79
N ARG A 216 -14.72 7.74 -3.16
CA ARG A 216 -15.76 8.18 -2.20
C ARG A 216 -16.22 7.07 -1.27
N LEU A 217 -16.25 5.81 -1.73
CA LEU A 217 -16.61 4.66 -0.89
C LEU A 217 -15.55 4.36 0.18
N ILE A 218 -14.27 4.67 -0.09
CA ILE A 218 -13.16 4.52 0.86
C ILE A 218 -12.79 5.83 1.59
N GLY A 219 -13.60 6.87 1.48
CA GLY A 219 -13.45 8.12 2.25
C GLY A 219 -12.39 9.09 1.76
N LEU A 220 -11.84 8.92 0.55
CA LEU A 220 -10.94 9.90 -0.07
C LEU A 220 -11.71 11.16 -0.49
N SER A 221 -11.08 12.33 -0.35
CA SER A 221 -11.64 13.59 -0.81
C SER A 221 -11.51 13.76 -2.33
N THR A 222 -12.24 14.72 -2.89
CA THR A 222 -12.02 15.15 -4.29
C THR A 222 -10.61 15.71 -4.46
N ASP A 223 -10.10 16.43 -3.46
CA ASP A 223 -8.79 17.08 -3.52
C ASP A 223 -7.65 16.06 -3.52
N ASP A 224 -7.77 14.94 -2.80
CA ASP A 224 -6.81 13.81 -2.86
C ASP A 224 -6.70 13.24 -4.29
N VAL A 225 -7.83 13.10 -4.98
CA VAL A 225 -7.89 12.53 -6.33
C VAL A 225 -7.38 13.54 -7.37
N VAL A 226 -7.73 14.82 -7.24
CA VAL A 226 -7.22 15.89 -8.12
C VAL A 226 -5.72 16.10 -7.94
N ALA A 227 -5.23 16.10 -6.70
CA ALA A 227 -3.80 16.20 -6.41
C ALA A 227 -3.01 15.01 -6.95
N PHE A 228 -3.55 13.79 -6.86
CA PHE A 228 -2.96 12.60 -7.49
C PHE A 228 -2.84 12.80 -9.01
N VAL A 229 -3.94 13.12 -9.70
CA VAL A 229 -3.97 13.28 -11.16
C VAL A 229 -3.04 14.39 -11.65
N HIS A 230 -3.03 15.55 -10.98
CA HIS A 230 -2.10 16.63 -11.34
C HIS A 230 -0.64 16.20 -11.17
N THR A 231 -0.30 15.54 -10.06
CA THR A 231 1.08 15.13 -9.77
C THR A 231 1.59 14.08 -10.75
N THR A 232 0.75 13.11 -11.13
CA THR A 232 1.13 12.06 -12.10
C THR A 232 1.21 12.56 -13.53
N MET A 233 0.31 13.46 -13.95
CA MET A 233 0.32 14.00 -15.32
C MET A 233 1.42 15.04 -15.57
N GLY A 234 1.72 15.90 -14.59
CA GLY A 234 2.68 17.00 -14.70
C GLY A 234 2.01 18.36 -14.72
#